data_AF-A0A417S2Q3-F1
#
_entry.id   AF-A0A417S2Q3-F1
#
_cell.length_a   1.000
_cell.length_b   1.000
_cell.length_c   1.000
_cell.angle_alpha   90.00
_cell.angle_beta   90.00
_cell.angle_gamma   90.00
#
_symmetry.space_group_name_H-M   'P 1'
#
loop_
_entity.id
_entity.type
_entity.pdbx_description
1 polymer ?
#
loop_
_entity_poly.entity_id
_entity_poly.type
_entity_poly.pdbx_seq_one_letter_code
_entity_poly.pdbx_strand_id
1 'polypeptide(L)'
;MKLNLNCVRDVLMYIEENTEFQQLWHVYPMTLEEVENSLSEKYTRQEIWYALFVLKDSRYIRARIMEPDSEYRAYDNSGQKIYCLTTRGISLLNCIKSQKIWDIVKFYYDKNDFITLDNLRSISERIINLYISQTLDKTFFEYQEKFGLNQNTVKEE
;
A
#
# COMPACT_ATOMS: atom_id res chain seq x y z
N MET A 1 0.34 -19.62 6.15
CA MET A 1 1.23 -19.25 5.02
C MET A 1 1.94 -17.94 5.38
N LYS A 2 3.21 -17.72 4.97
CA LYS A 2 3.89 -16.42 5.19
C LYS A 2 3.28 -15.40 4.24
N LEU A 3 2.99 -14.19 4.75
CA LEU A 3 2.40 -13.13 3.93
C LEU A 3 3.44 -12.56 2.95
N ASN A 4 3.17 -12.62 1.65
CA ASN A 4 4.03 -12.02 0.64
C ASN A 4 3.75 -10.51 0.52
N LEU A 5 4.67 -9.68 1.00
CA LEU A 5 4.47 -8.22 1.04
C LEU A 5 4.53 -7.56 -0.35
N ASN A 6 5.22 -8.17 -1.32
CA ASN A 6 5.15 -7.68 -2.72
C ASN A 6 3.75 -7.91 -3.28
N CYS A 7 3.15 -9.08 -3.00
CA CYS A 7 1.77 -9.36 -3.39
C CYS A 7 0.78 -8.38 -2.72
N VAL A 8 0.97 -8.08 -1.43
CA VAL A 8 0.17 -7.06 -0.72
C VAL A 8 0.23 -5.70 -1.41
N ARG A 9 1.44 -5.24 -1.76
CA ARG A 9 1.64 -3.96 -2.46
C ARG A 9 0.93 -3.94 -3.80
N ASP A 10 1.15 -4.97 -4.63
CA ASP A 10 0.60 -5.04 -5.98
C ASP A 10 -0.92 -5.19 -5.97
N VAL A 11 -1.49 -5.92 -5.00
CA VAL A 11 -2.95 -5.99 -4.77
C VAL A 11 -3.53 -4.63 -4.40
N LEU A 12 -2.89 -3.88 -3.49
CA LEU A 12 -3.35 -2.55 -3.12
C LEU A 12 -3.30 -1.58 -4.31
N MET A 13 -2.21 -1.62 -5.11
CA MET A 13 -2.08 -0.82 -6.33
C MET A 13 -3.17 -1.18 -7.35
N TYR A 14 -3.40 -2.47 -7.60
CA TYR A 14 -4.43 -2.93 -8.51
C TYR A 14 -5.83 -2.44 -8.08
N ILE A 15 -6.17 -2.56 -6.81
CA ILE A 15 -7.46 -2.08 -6.29
C ILE A 15 -7.58 -0.57 -6.48
N GLU A 16 -6.54 0.22 -6.19
CA GLU A 16 -6.58 1.68 -6.37
C GLU A 16 -6.81 2.07 -7.83
N GLU A 17 -6.12 1.43 -8.76
CA GLU A 17 -6.17 1.74 -10.20
C GLU A 17 -7.50 1.34 -10.85
N ASN A 18 -8.18 0.32 -10.30
CA ASN A 18 -9.40 -0.25 -10.87
C ASN A 18 -10.66 0.03 -10.03
N THR A 19 -10.56 0.83 -8.95
CA THR A 19 -11.76 1.28 -8.22
C THR A 19 -12.41 2.42 -8.98
N GLU A 20 -13.56 2.15 -9.61
CA GLU A 20 -14.37 3.16 -10.29
C GLU A 20 -15.59 3.57 -9.43
N PHE A 21 -15.80 4.88 -9.29
CA PHE A 21 -17.01 5.46 -8.69
C PHE A 21 -17.94 5.92 -9.81
N GLN A 22 -19.14 5.34 -9.90
CA GLN A 22 -20.16 5.83 -10.84
C GLN A 22 -20.90 7.07 -10.31
N GLN A 23 -21.60 7.75 -11.22
CA GLN A 23 -22.38 8.99 -10.99
C GLN A 23 -23.43 8.89 -9.86
N LEU A 24 -23.74 7.69 -9.37
CA LEU A 24 -24.69 7.42 -8.29
C LEU A 24 -24.04 6.92 -6.99
N TRP A 25 -22.72 7.15 -6.79
CA TRP A 25 -21.98 6.74 -5.59
C TRP A 25 -21.90 5.22 -5.36
N HIS A 26 -22.24 4.42 -6.37
CA HIS A 26 -22.04 2.97 -6.35
C HIS A 26 -20.64 2.63 -6.85
N VAL A 27 -19.93 1.81 -6.07
CA VAL A 27 -18.64 1.23 -6.45
C VAL A 27 -18.93 -0.07 -7.17
N TYR A 28 -18.46 -0.21 -8.42
CA TYR A 28 -18.51 -1.50 -9.10
C TYR A 28 -17.49 -2.43 -8.45
N PRO A 29 -17.92 -3.54 -7.81
CA PRO A 29 -16.97 -4.39 -7.13
C PRO A 29 -16.22 -5.25 -8.13
N MET A 30 -14.89 -5.24 -8.03
CA MET A 30 -14.03 -6.23 -8.67
C MET A 30 -14.37 -7.62 -8.13
N THR A 31 -14.32 -8.59 -9.01
CA THR A 31 -14.32 -10.01 -8.68
C THR A 31 -12.93 -10.43 -8.24
N LEU A 32 -12.87 -11.51 -7.47
CA LEU A 32 -11.61 -12.16 -7.15
C LEU A 32 -10.86 -12.62 -8.40
N GLU A 33 -11.59 -13.13 -9.41
CA GLU A 33 -11.02 -13.63 -10.66
C GLU A 33 -10.31 -12.52 -11.45
N GLU A 34 -10.84 -11.30 -11.47
CA GLU A 34 -10.17 -10.14 -12.11
C GLU A 34 -8.82 -9.84 -11.45
N VAL A 35 -8.77 -9.84 -10.12
CA VAL A 35 -7.51 -9.63 -9.36
C VAL A 35 -6.53 -10.79 -9.61
N GLU A 36 -7.03 -12.04 -9.57
CA GLU A 36 -6.23 -13.24 -9.83
C GLU A 36 -5.60 -13.20 -11.23
N ASN A 37 -6.41 -12.94 -12.25
CA ASN A 37 -5.96 -12.89 -13.63
C ASN A 37 -4.93 -11.78 -13.85
N SER A 38 -5.16 -10.60 -13.29
CA SER A 38 -4.25 -9.45 -13.44
C SER A 38 -2.88 -9.65 -12.77
N LEU A 39 -2.78 -10.52 -11.77
CA LEU A 39 -1.58 -10.72 -10.96
C LEU A 39 -0.95 -12.12 -11.11
N SER A 40 -1.57 -12.97 -11.92
CA SER A 40 -1.21 -14.39 -12.13
C SER A 40 0.22 -14.61 -12.65
N GLU A 41 0.77 -13.65 -13.40
CA GLU A 41 2.15 -13.75 -13.90
C GLU A 41 3.21 -13.62 -12.79
N LYS A 42 2.86 -13.03 -11.64
CA LYS A 42 3.79 -12.72 -10.54
C LYS A 42 3.54 -13.52 -9.28
N TYR A 43 2.28 -13.88 -9.03
CA TYR A 43 1.86 -14.49 -7.77
C TYR A 43 0.95 -15.68 -8.01
N THR A 44 1.10 -16.68 -7.16
CA THR A 44 0.17 -17.81 -7.15
C THR A 44 -1.21 -17.36 -6.69
N ARG A 45 -2.24 -18.09 -7.11
CA ARG A 45 -3.62 -17.88 -6.64
C ARG A 45 -3.73 -17.84 -5.11
N GLN A 46 -2.99 -18.72 -4.44
CA GLN A 46 -2.95 -18.83 -2.99
C GLN A 46 -2.34 -17.57 -2.33
N GLU A 47 -1.30 -17.00 -2.92
CA GLU A 47 -0.70 -15.74 -2.43
C GLU A 47 -1.68 -14.57 -2.55
N ILE A 48 -2.37 -14.46 -3.68
CA ILE A 48 -3.35 -13.39 -3.94
C ILE A 48 -4.52 -13.51 -2.96
N TRP A 49 -5.08 -14.72 -2.80
CA TRP A 49 -6.12 -15.00 -1.81
C TRP A 49 -5.70 -14.63 -0.40
N TYR A 50 -4.52 -15.10 0.00
CA TYR A 50 -4.04 -14.87 1.35
C TYR A 50 -3.79 -13.38 1.62
N ALA A 51 -3.25 -12.65 0.63
CA ALA A 51 -3.08 -11.20 0.72
C ALA A 51 -4.44 -10.48 0.85
N LEU A 52 -5.41 -10.79 0.00
CA LEU A 52 -6.76 -10.22 0.04
C LEU A 52 -7.49 -10.53 1.36
N PHE A 53 -7.37 -11.77 1.84
CA PHE A 53 -7.94 -12.19 3.11
C PHE A 53 -7.38 -11.38 4.28
N VAL A 54 -6.04 -11.31 4.41
CA VAL A 54 -5.38 -10.56 5.49
C VAL A 54 -5.68 -9.06 5.38
N LEU A 55 -5.71 -8.50 4.18
CA LEU A 55 -6.06 -7.08 3.96
C LEU A 55 -7.50 -6.76 4.37
N LYS A 56 -8.44 -7.65 4.08
CA LYS A 56 -9.84 -7.52 4.52
C LYS A 56 -9.93 -7.60 6.04
N ASP A 57 -9.36 -8.65 6.62
CA ASP A 57 -9.39 -8.91 8.07
C ASP A 57 -8.76 -7.75 8.86
N SER A 58 -7.63 -7.23 8.35
CA SER A 58 -6.93 -6.07 8.92
C SER A 58 -7.55 -4.71 8.54
N ARG A 59 -8.71 -4.70 7.88
CA ARG A 59 -9.48 -3.51 7.49
C ARG A 59 -8.75 -2.52 6.58
N TYR A 60 -7.82 -2.99 5.75
CA TYR A 60 -7.17 -2.20 4.70
C TYR A 60 -8.02 -2.11 3.43
N ILE A 61 -8.89 -3.10 3.18
CA ILE A 61 -9.83 -3.10 2.04
C ILE A 61 -11.25 -3.34 2.52
N ARG A 62 -12.23 -2.84 1.76
CA ARG A 62 -13.63 -3.26 1.86
C ARG A 62 -13.86 -4.37 0.85
N ALA A 63 -14.11 -5.58 1.34
CA ALA A 63 -14.36 -6.73 0.50
C ALA A 63 -15.32 -7.73 1.18
N ARG A 64 -16.14 -8.40 0.38
CA ARG A 64 -16.89 -9.59 0.74
C ARG A 64 -16.11 -10.80 0.24
N ILE A 65 -15.20 -11.29 1.07
CA ILE A 65 -14.44 -12.53 0.85
C ILE A 65 -14.98 -13.52 1.85
N MET A 66 -15.53 -14.64 1.38
CA MET A 66 -15.98 -15.71 2.26
C MET A 66 -14.76 -16.45 2.79
N GLU A 67 -14.81 -16.83 4.06
CA GLU A 67 -13.85 -17.79 4.60
C GLU A 67 -13.99 -19.11 3.83
N PRO A 68 -12.88 -19.80 3.53
CA PRO A 68 -12.93 -21.12 2.94
C PRO A 68 -13.42 -22.13 3.99
N ASP A 69 -14.72 -22.10 4.29
CA ASP A 69 -15.35 -23.04 5.20
C ASP A 69 -15.86 -24.24 4.37
N SER A 70 -15.19 -25.38 4.58
CA SER A 70 -15.41 -26.68 3.93
C SER A 70 -15.16 -26.73 2.41
N GLU A 71 -14.74 -27.90 1.95
CA GLU A 71 -14.23 -28.27 0.61
C GLU A 71 -15.11 -27.83 -0.59
N TYR A 72 -16.34 -27.37 -0.37
CA TYR A 72 -17.32 -27.03 -1.41
C TYR A 72 -17.41 -25.55 -1.78
N ARG A 73 -16.98 -24.61 -0.94
CA ARG A 73 -17.12 -23.16 -1.22
C ARG A 73 -15.83 -22.46 -1.65
N ALA A 74 -14.69 -23.12 -1.54
CA ALA A 74 -13.40 -22.58 -1.97
C ALA A 74 -13.30 -22.35 -3.49
N TYR A 75 -14.19 -22.97 -4.29
CA TYR A 75 -14.19 -22.88 -5.75
C TYR A 75 -15.26 -21.97 -6.34
N ASP A 76 -16.22 -21.51 -5.54
CA ASP A 76 -17.25 -20.58 -6.01
C ASP A 76 -16.77 -19.12 -5.83
N ASN A 77 -16.08 -18.61 -6.85
CA ASN A 77 -15.63 -17.23 -6.92
C ASN A 77 -16.80 -16.23 -7.10
N SER A 78 -18.02 -16.69 -7.42
CA SER A 78 -19.13 -15.81 -7.83
C SER A 78 -19.64 -14.88 -6.73
N GLY A 79 -19.40 -15.23 -5.46
CA GLY A 79 -19.79 -14.42 -4.30
C GLY A 79 -18.71 -13.44 -3.80
N GLN A 80 -17.48 -13.53 -4.32
CA GLN A 80 -16.35 -12.77 -3.79
C GLN A 80 -16.21 -11.42 -4.48
N LYS A 81 -16.32 -10.36 -3.69
CA LYS A 81 -16.37 -8.98 -4.19
C LYS A 81 -15.36 -8.10 -3.46
N ILE A 82 -14.50 -7.41 -4.19
CA ILE A 82 -13.57 -6.40 -3.69
C ILE A 82 -14.13 -5.04 -4.10
N TYR A 83 -14.47 -4.20 -3.12
CA TYR A 83 -15.10 -2.90 -3.39
C TYR A 83 -14.03 -1.82 -3.58
N CYS A 84 -13.26 -1.52 -2.54
CA CYS A 84 -12.30 -0.42 -2.58
C CYS A 84 -11.31 -0.49 -1.41
N LEU A 85 -10.29 0.37 -1.45
CA LEU A 85 -9.41 0.62 -0.31
C LEU A 85 -10.15 1.37 0.82
N THR A 86 -9.84 1.04 2.07
CA THR A 86 -10.21 1.91 3.20
C THR A 86 -9.23 3.08 3.31
N THR A 87 -9.51 4.07 4.15
CA THR A 87 -8.54 5.12 4.49
C THR A 87 -7.22 4.55 5.01
N ARG A 88 -7.27 3.42 5.74
CA ARG A 88 -6.07 2.70 6.21
C ARG A 88 -5.31 2.06 5.03
N GLY A 89 -6.05 1.46 4.09
CA GLY A 89 -5.53 0.98 2.80
C GLY A 89 -4.77 2.05 2.03
N ILE A 90 -5.45 3.18 1.79
CA ILE A 90 -4.90 4.33 1.06
C ILE A 90 -3.65 4.88 1.78
N SER A 91 -3.70 5.04 3.10
CA SER A 91 -2.56 5.54 3.87
C SER A 91 -1.33 4.64 3.75
N LEU A 92 -1.50 3.32 3.88
CA LEU A 92 -0.39 2.38 3.67
C LEU A 92 0.10 2.41 2.23
N LEU A 93 -0.80 2.35 1.24
CA LEU A 93 -0.44 2.35 -0.17
C LEU A 93 0.36 3.60 -0.53
N ASN A 94 -0.08 4.79 -0.11
CA ASN A 94 0.68 6.02 -0.29
C ASN A 94 2.09 5.95 0.31
N CYS A 95 2.28 5.12 1.35
CA CYS A 95 3.59 4.91 1.93
C CYS A 95 4.51 3.98 1.15
N ILE A 96 3.96 3.05 0.37
CA ILE A 96 4.72 1.99 -0.31
C ILE A 96 4.57 2.02 -1.84
N LYS A 97 3.78 2.94 -2.40
CA LYS A 97 3.53 3.04 -3.85
C LYS A 97 4.79 3.41 -4.62
N SER A 98 5.57 4.37 -4.11
CA SER A 98 6.84 4.79 -4.71
C SER A 98 7.87 3.65 -4.68
N GLN A 99 8.41 3.29 -5.85
CA GLN A 99 9.43 2.23 -5.94
C GLN A 99 10.66 2.55 -5.07
N LYS A 100 11.10 3.81 -5.05
CA LYS A 100 12.22 4.25 -4.22
C LYS A 100 12.00 3.97 -2.74
N ILE A 101 10.78 4.24 -2.23
CA ILE A 101 10.45 3.96 -0.83
C ILE A 101 10.31 2.46 -0.60
N TRP A 102 9.69 1.76 -1.56
CA TRP A 102 9.52 0.31 -1.50
C TRP A 102 10.84 -0.44 -1.39
N ASP A 103 11.85 -0.06 -2.18
CA ASP A 103 13.16 -0.72 -2.14
C ASP A 103 13.81 -0.60 -0.76
N ILE A 104 13.66 0.55 -0.09
CA ILE A 104 14.14 0.78 1.27
C ILE A 104 13.36 -0.10 2.25
N VAL A 105 12.02 -0.07 2.20
CA VAL A 105 11.15 -0.89 3.04
C VAL A 105 11.49 -2.38 2.88
N LYS A 106 11.70 -2.81 1.64
CA LYS A 106 12.09 -4.18 1.27
C LYS A 106 13.41 -4.60 1.87
N PHE A 107 14.43 -3.76 1.77
CA PHE A 107 15.71 -4.00 2.41
C PHE A 107 15.60 -4.22 3.93
N TYR A 108 14.68 -3.53 4.61
CA TYR A 108 14.44 -3.75 6.04
C TYR A 108 13.68 -5.04 6.31
N TYR A 109 12.63 -5.35 5.54
CA TYR A 109 11.83 -6.54 5.84
C TYR A 109 12.50 -7.85 5.42
N ASP A 110 13.29 -7.87 4.35
CA ASP A 110 14.01 -9.06 3.90
C ASP A 110 15.01 -9.57 4.97
N LYS A 111 15.35 -8.72 5.94
CA LYS A 111 16.22 -9.04 7.09
C LYS A 111 15.48 -9.49 8.35
N ASN A 112 14.15 -9.49 8.36
CA ASN A 112 13.33 -9.72 9.56
C ASN A 112 12.18 -10.69 9.28
N ASP A 113 12.08 -11.78 10.07
CA ASP A 113 11.14 -12.86 9.80
C ASP A 113 9.70 -12.64 10.30
N PHE A 114 9.45 -11.59 11.08
CA PHE A 114 8.20 -11.42 11.86
C PHE A 114 7.39 -10.17 11.49
N ILE A 115 7.31 -9.83 10.20
CA ILE A 115 6.65 -8.58 9.78
C ILE A 115 5.16 -8.76 9.56
N THR A 116 4.39 -8.00 10.34
CA THR A 116 2.94 -7.81 10.18
C THR A 116 2.64 -6.61 9.28
N LEU A 117 1.39 -6.47 8.82
CA LEU A 117 0.94 -5.26 8.10
C LEU A 117 1.11 -3.99 8.93
N ASP A 118 1.04 -4.09 10.26
CA ASP A 118 1.22 -2.96 11.16
C ASP A 118 2.69 -2.53 11.25
N ASN A 119 3.61 -3.50 11.27
CA ASN A 119 5.03 -3.20 11.19
C ASN A 119 5.38 -2.60 9.83
N LEU A 120 4.85 -3.16 8.75
CA LEU A 120 5.04 -2.62 7.40
C LEU A 120 4.60 -1.15 7.34
N ARG A 121 3.39 -0.84 7.83
CA ARG A 121 2.87 0.52 7.87
C ARG A 121 3.78 1.45 8.69
N SER A 122 4.10 1.06 9.93
CA SER A 122 4.91 1.89 10.82
C SER A 122 6.31 2.19 10.25
N ILE A 123 6.97 1.20 9.66
CA ILE A 123 8.28 1.38 9.02
C ILE A 123 8.15 2.31 7.81
N SER A 124 7.14 2.11 6.97
CA SER A 124 6.95 2.90 5.76
C SER A 124 6.63 4.37 6.07
N GLU A 125 5.78 4.63 7.07
CA GLU A 125 5.48 5.98 7.56
C GLU A 125 6.75 6.69 8.08
N ARG A 126 7.61 5.98 8.83
CA ARG A 126 8.88 6.54 9.33
C ARG A 126 9.82 6.90 8.18
N ILE A 127 9.96 6.03 7.18
CA ILE A 127 10.83 6.29 6.02
C ILE A 127 10.35 7.51 5.25
N ILE A 128 9.03 7.64 5.04
CA ILE A 128 8.47 8.82 4.37
C ILE A 128 8.69 10.09 5.16
N ASN A 129 8.46 10.09 6.47
CA ASN A 129 8.67 11.29 7.29
C ASN A 129 10.13 11.75 7.22
N LEU A 130 11.10 10.82 7.26
CA LEU A 130 12.51 11.15 7.06
C LEU A 130 12.76 11.76 5.67
N TYR A 131 12.13 11.22 4.63
CA TYR A 131 12.27 11.73 3.27
C TYR A 131 11.66 13.14 3.10
N ILE A 132 10.50 13.38 3.71
CA ILE A 132 9.84 14.68 3.75
C ILE A 132 10.70 15.70 4.49
N SER A 133 11.19 15.37 5.69
CA SER A 133 12.07 16.28 6.45
C SER A 133 13.31 16.68 5.65
N GLN A 134 14.00 15.71 5.04
CA GLN A 134 15.17 16.00 4.20
C GLN A 134 14.84 16.90 2.99
N THR A 135 13.62 16.79 2.45
CA THR A 135 13.18 17.61 1.31
C THR A 135 12.79 19.01 1.78
N LEU A 136 12.05 19.12 2.88
CA LEU A 136 11.64 20.40 3.47
C LEU A 136 12.85 21.25 3.86
N ASP A 137 13.88 20.64 4.46
CA ASP A 137 15.10 21.36 4.82
C ASP A 137 15.73 21.99 3.57
N LYS A 138 15.88 21.22 2.48
CA LYS A 138 16.43 21.70 1.21
C LYS A 138 15.58 22.82 0.59
N THR A 139 14.26 22.61 0.50
CA THR A 139 13.34 23.60 -0.07
C THR A 139 13.29 24.88 0.77
N PHE A 140 13.42 24.77 2.09
CA PHE A 140 13.50 25.91 2.98
C PHE A 140 14.77 26.74 2.73
N PHE A 141 15.94 26.09 2.56
CA PHE A 141 17.17 26.78 2.18
C PHE A 141 17.05 27.48 0.82
N GLU A 142 16.52 26.79 -0.21
CA GLU A 142 16.28 27.39 -1.54
C GLU A 142 15.33 28.59 -1.47
N TYR A 143 14.28 28.52 -0.64
CA TYR A 143 13.37 29.63 -0.40
C TYR A 143 14.08 30.82 0.25
N GLN A 144 14.89 30.56 1.28
CA GLN A 144 15.66 31.61 1.96
C GLN A 144 16.65 32.31 1.00
N GLU A 145 17.31 31.56 0.12
CA GLU A 145 18.19 32.13 -0.91
C GLU A 145 17.40 32.97 -1.92
N LYS A 146 16.30 32.44 -2.46
CA LYS A 146 15.48 33.12 -3.47
C LYS A 146 14.94 34.47 -3.01
N PHE A 147 14.60 34.58 -1.72
CA PHE A 147 14.00 35.79 -1.14
C PHE A 147 14.98 36.62 -0.29
N GLY A 148 16.28 36.29 -0.31
CA GLY A 148 17.30 37.06 0.42
C GLY A 148 17.10 37.05 1.95
N LEU A 149 16.51 35.98 2.49
CA LEU A 149 16.22 35.84 3.92
C LEU A 149 17.39 35.21 4.70
N ASN A 150 18.49 34.85 4.03
CA ASN A 150 19.70 34.35 4.69
C ASN A 150 20.44 35.48 5.42
N GLN A 151 20.16 35.66 6.71
CA GLN A 151 20.84 36.61 7.60
C GLN A 151 22.17 36.08 8.20
N ASN A 152 22.93 35.28 7.45
CA ASN A 152 24.27 34.87 7.86
C ASN A 152 25.33 35.42 6.88
N THR A 153 25.46 36.74 6.84
CA THR A 153 26.79 37.34 6.82
C THR A 153 26.98 38.02 8.17
N VAL A 154 27.43 37.24 9.15
CA VAL A 154 28.16 37.79 10.30
C VAL A 154 29.37 38.48 9.68
N LYS A 155 29.31 39.82 9.59
CA LYS A 155 30.50 40.63 9.41
C LYS A 155 31.30 40.45 10.69
N GLU A 156 32.33 39.62 10.65
CA GLU A 156 33.42 39.73 11.61
C GLU A 156 34.14 41.04 11.27
N GLU A 157 34.07 41.99 12.20
CA GLU A 157 34.81 43.26 12.21
C GLU A 157 36.30 43.05 12.46
#